data_AF-A0A950BWY1-F1
#
_entry.id   AF-A0A950BWY1-F1
#
_cell.length_a   1.000
_cell.length_b   1.000
_cell.length_c   1.000
_cell.angle_alpha   90.00
_cell.angle_beta   90.00
_cell.angle_gamma   90.00
#
_symmetry.space_group_name_H-M   'P 1'
#
loop_
_entity.id
_entity.type
_entity.pdbx_description
1 polymer ?
#
loop_
_entity_poly.entity_id
_entity_poly.type
_entity_poly.pdbx_seq_one_letter_code
_entity_poly.pdbx_strand_id
1 'polypeptide(L)'
;MVRDGDVASASNYLSVRGVLRAVGKRGQVYVASEDVGHVDPELLKDLVATFDDRLVPVAAASVGLARDVDGDGRFTVLLSSWLSRLGNGRNAVDGFVRVSDLDLAFSAPFGNRCDMMYLSTSLKPGPHLRTVLTHEYMHAVVFSGKCLQTEGVGPVVLEEEGWLDEALAHLAEDQQAFSRSNIDYRISAFLSQPERYQLVVADYYAANLFRSHGNRGSTYLFLRWCVDQYGPELMPALIHSRLRGTANLEDATGCSFAELFRRWSVALFMSGLDPASKPDQRETYRSVDVRNPLEDWELAGPRVSYVAAGGRADCWSAAGTSSHFVVVRGSSTGAVEVTVSGPRSAELQVTAVPLPVGLARLELSARATAAADGDLRLRATIREQNNKPVRLTALAWEPLIPPADSHVQEFRHGQLDMLGIASSFGTSALAGGAALHSKAIRLKGVHPGTGPLIVKLLGTDVKGRRVAAWGEIDNLDPESETNLLRPLAGNVR
;
A
#
# COMPACT_ATOMS: atom_id res chain seq x y z
N MET A 1 -13.51 -19.93 -14.21
CA MET A 1 -12.38 -19.00 -14.40
C MET A 1 -12.40 -18.42 -15.80
N VAL A 2 -11.93 -17.18 -16.00
CA VAL A 2 -12.00 -16.46 -17.29
C VAL A 2 -10.68 -16.61 -18.06
N ARG A 3 -10.77 -16.85 -19.37
CA ARG A 3 -9.67 -16.70 -20.34
C ARG A 3 -9.51 -15.23 -20.71
N ASP A 4 -8.33 -14.82 -21.18
CA ASP A 4 -8.15 -13.48 -21.74
C ASP A 4 -9.23 -13.20 -22.82
N GLY A 5 -10.03 -12.15 -22.61
CA GLY A 5 -11.18 -11.82 -23.44
C GLY A 5 -12.26 -11.04 -22.70
N ASP A 6 -13.37 -10.73 -23.38
CA ASP A 6 -14.53 -10.06 -22.80
C ASP A 6 -15.17 -10.88 -21.67
N VAL A 7 -15.22 -10.30 -20.47
CA VAL A 7 -15.82 -10.92 -19.26
C VAL A 7 -17.34 -11.05 -19.37
N ALA A 8 -18.00 -10.33 -20.27
CA ALA A 8 -19.43 -10.50 -20.53
C ALA A 8 -19.72 -11.73 -21.43
N SER A 9 -18.70 -12.33 -22.04
CA SER A 9 -18.86 -13.47 -22.94
C SER A 9 -18.72 -14.80 -22.20
N ALA A 10 -19.81 -15.58 -22.17
CA ALA A 10 -19.84 -16.92 -21.57
C ALA A 10 -18.78 -17.88 -22.16
N SER A 11 -18.42 -17.73 -23.44
CA SER A 11 -17.41 -18.58 -24.10
C SER A 11 -15.99 -18.37 -23.57
N ASN A 12 -15.74 -17.27 -22.86
CA ASN A 12 -14.46 -16.99 -22.24
C ASN A 12 -14.32 -17.65 -20.87
N TYR A 13 -15.37 -18.31 -20.36
CA TYR A 13 -15.32 -19.03 -19.10
C TYR A 13 -14.95 -20.49 -19.26
N LEU A 14 -14.07 -20.95 -18.39
CA LEU A 14 -13.70 -22.34 -18.19
C LEU A 14 -14.27 -22.86 -16.88
N SER A 15 -14.91 -24.02 -16.98
CA SER A 15 -15.31 -24.80 -15.82
C SER A 15 -14.07 -25.41 -15.17
N VAL A 16 -13.98 -25.26 -13.85
CA VAL A 16 -12.90 -25.80 -13.03
C VAL A 16 -13.54 -26.68 -11.98
N ARG A 17 -13.19 -27.96 -11.97
CA ARG A 17 -13.77 -28.93 -11.04
C ARG A 17 -13.03 -28.84 -9.70
N GLY A 18 -13.71 -28.36 -8.66
CA GLY A 18 -13.22 -28.42 -7.30
C GLY A 18 -13.36 -29.83 -6.71
N VAL A 19 -12.36 -30.29 -5.97
CA VAL A 19 -12.38 -31.50 -5.15
C VAL A 19 -12.29 -31.08 -3.69
N LEU A 20 -13.26 -31.48 -2.86
CA LEU A 20 -13.24 -31.17 -1.43
C LEU A 20 -12.04 -31.84 -0.75
N ARG A 21 -11.21 -31.07 -0.05
CA ARG A 21 -9.97 -31.57 0.57
C ARG A 21 -9.85 -31.28 2.06
N ALA A 22 -10.55 -30.28 2.57
CA ALA A 22 -10.64 -30.02 4.00
C ALA A 22 -11.99 -29.39 4.38
N VAL A 23 -12.46 -29.68 5.59
CA VAL A 23 -13.74 -29.19 6.12
C VAL A 23 -13.53 -28.75 7.56
N GLY A 24 -13.93 -27.52 7.87
CA GLY A 24 -14.00 -26.95 9.21
C GLY A 24 -15.43 -26.85 9.72
N LYS A 25 -15.61 -26.08 10.80
CA LYS A 25 -16.90 -25.71 11.40
C LYS A 25 -17.58 -24.55 10.70
N ARG A 26 -16.83 -23.67 10.04
CA ARG A 26 -17.35 -22.47 9.37
C ARG A 26 -16.74 -22.24 7.98
N GLY A 27 -15.70 -23.00 7.61
CA GLY A 27 -15.12 -22.96 6.28
C GLY A 27 -14.94 -24.35 5.66
N GLN A 28 -14.84 -24.42 4.34
CA GLN A 28 -14.48 -25.62 3.59
C GLN A 28 -13.54 -25.30 2.44
N VAL A 29 -12.62 -26.22 2.15
CA VAL A 29 -11.57 -26.00 1.15
C VAL A 29 -11.68 -27.03 0.04
N TYR A 30 -11.93 -26.52 -1.16
CA TYR A 30 -11.84 -27.26 -2.41
C TYR A 30 -10.49 -26.96 -3.08
N VAL A 31 -9.95 -27.95 -3.78
CA VAL A 31 -8.77 -27.81 -4.62
C VAL A 31 -9.15 -28.14 -6.05
N ALA A 32 -8.76 -27.30 -7.00
CA ALA A 32 -8.94 -27.60 -8.42
C ALA A 32 -8.38 -28.99 -8.75
N SER A 33 -9.11 -29.78 -9.53
CA SER A 33 -8.81 -31.20 -9.75
C SER A 33 -7.39 -31.46 -10.26
N GLU A 34 -6.86 -30.55 -11.08
CA GLU A 34 -5.50 -30.55 -11.62
C GLU A 34 -4.40 -30.28 -10.57
N ASP A 35 -4.75 -29.65 -9.46
CA ASP A 35 -3.82 -29.18 -8.42
C ASP A 35 -3.81 -30.08 -7.17
N VAL A 36 -4.74 -31.04 -7.07
CA VAL A 36 -4.95 -31.92 -5.90
C VAL A 36 -3.66 -32.58 -5.39
N GLY A 37 -2.78 -33.02 -6.30
CA GLY A 37 -1.51 -33.68 -5.98
C GLY A 37 -0.38 -32.75 -5.56
N HIS A 38 -0.54 -31.44 -5.70
CA HIS A 38 0.50 -30.43 -5.49
C HIS A 38 0.24 -29.51 -4.29
N VAL A 39 -0.93 -29.63 -3.67
CA VAL A 39 -1.31 -28.84 -2.49
C VAL A 39 -0.80 -29.50 -1.22
N ASP A 40 -0.05 -28.74 -0.44
CA ASP A 40 0.49 -29.13 0.86
C ASP A 40 -0.65 -29.39 1.87
N PRO A 41 -0.71 -30.55 2.54
CA PRO A 41 -1.68 -30.81 3.61
C PRO A 41 -1.63 -29.79 4.76
N GLU A 42 -0.47 -29.23 5.10
CA GLU A 42 -0.37 -28.22 6.15
C GLU A 42 -1.02 -26.89 5.72
N LEU A 43 -1.06 -26.58 4.42
CA LEU A 43 -1.77 -25.41 3.90
C LEU A 43 -3.27 -25.54 4.14
N LEU A 44 -3.83 -26.71 3.85
CA LEU A 44 -5.25 -26.99 4.07
C LEU A 44 -5.64 -26.89 5.55
N LYS A 45 -4.78 -27.41 6.43
CA LYS A 45 -4.97 -27.36 7.87
C LYS A 45 -4.91 -25.93 8.40
N ASP A 46 -3.93 -25.14 7.95
CA ASP A 46 -3.77 -23.75 8.38
C ASP A 46 -4.94 -22.87 7.90
N LEU A 47 -5.44 -23.09 6.67
CA LEU A 47 -6.64 -22.43 6.16
C LEU A 47 -7.85 -22.68 7.05
N VAL A 48 -8.19 -23.95 7.31
CA VAL A 48 -9.36 -24.31 8.12
C VAL A 48 -9.23 -23.78 9.56
N ALA A 49 -8.08 -23.99 10.19
CA ALA A 49 -7.85 -23.53 11.57
C ALA A 49 -7.92 -21.99 11.67
N THR A 50 -7.29 -21.27 10.74
CA THR A 50 -7.33 -19.80 10.72
C THR A 50 -8.76 -19.29 10.53
N PHE A 51 -9.51 -19.90 9.62
CA PHE A 51 -10.89 -19.50 9.34
C PHE A 51 -11.80 -19.68 10.55
N ASP A 52 -11.79 -20.88 11.15
CA ASP A 52 -12.67 -21.25 12.25
C ASP A 52 -12.31 -20.57 13.58
N ASP A 53 -11.02 -20.54 13.92
CA ASP A 53 -10.57 -20.20 15.27
C ASP A 53 -10.22 -18.71 15.43
N ARG A 54 -9.98 -18.00 14.33
CA ARG A 54 -9.55 -16.59 14.38
C ARG A 54 -10.40 -15.68 13.50
N LEU A 55 -10.42 -15.92 12.19
CA LEU A 55 -10.95 -14.98 11.21
C LEU A 55 -12.46 -14.76 11.41
N VAL A 56 -13.27 -15.83 11.41
CA VAL A 56 -14.73 -15.68 11.56
C VAL A 56 -15.12 -15.18 12.95
N PRO A 57 -14.56 -15.67 14.08
CA PRO A 57 -14.86 -15.12 15.41
C PRO A 57 -14.57 -13.62 15.54
N VAL A 58 -13.44 -13.15 15.02
CA VAL A 58 -13.08 -11.72 15.09
C VAL A 58 -13.98 -10.90 14.16
N ALA A 59 -14.22 -11.34 12.92
CA ALA A 59 -15.11 -10.63 12.00
C ALA A 59 -16.53 -10.50 12.57
N ALA A 60 -17.08 -11.58 13.14
CA ALA A 60 -18.39 -11.55 13.80
C ALA A 60 -18.46 -10.54 14.96
N ALA A 61 -17.36 -10.36 15.69
CA ALA A 61 -17.30 -9.48 16.85
C ALA A 61 -17.06 -8.00 16.48
N SER A 62 -16.56 -7.69 15.27
CA SER A 62 -16.17 -6.33 14.88
C SER A 62 -16.98 -5.75 13.72
N VAL A 63 -17.13 -6.49 12.62
CA VAL A 63 -17.62 -5.95 11.33
C VAL A 63 -18.84 -6.69 10.79
N GLY A 64 -19.11 -7.89 11.29
CA GLY A 64 -20.14 -8.79 10.78
C GLY A 64 -19.56 -9.92 9.94
N LEU A 65 -20.44 -10.73 9.36
CA LEU A 65 -20.09 -11.93 8.60
C LEU A 65 -20.55 -11.81 7.15
N ALA A 66 -19.87 -12.53 6.27
CA ALA A 66 -20.38 -12.81 4.94
C ALA A 66 -21.69 -13.60 5.02
N ARG A 67 -22.61 -13.34 4.08
CA ARG A 67 -23.86 -14.10 3.96
C ARG A 67 -23.55 -15.53 3.53
N ASP A 68 -24.23 -16.48 4.16
CA ASP A 68 -24.32 -17.86 3.69
C ASP A 68 -25.27 -17.90 2.48
N VAL A 69 -24.71 -17.98 1.27
CA VAL A 69 -25.44 -17.78 0.01
C VAL A 69 -26.10 -19.09 -0.42
N ASP A 70 -25.42 -20.21 -0.26
CA ASP A 70 -25.90 -21.53 -0.65
C ASP A 70 -26.59 -22.32 0.48
N GLY A 71 -26.51 -21.84 1.72
CA GLY A 71 -27.23 -22.37 2.87
C GLY A 71 -26.58 -23.59 3.51
N ASP A 72 -25.31 -23.87 3.20
CA ASP A 72 -24.58 -25.02 3.75
C ASP A 72 -23.90 -24.73 5.11
N GLY A 73 -23.93 -23.47 5.55
CA GLY A 73 -23.35 -22.99 6.80
C GLY A 73 -21.83 -22.86 6.78
N ARG A 74 -21.18 -22.88 5.60
CA ARG A 74 -19.72 -22.83 5.43
C ARG A 74 -19.30 -21.93 4.28
N PHE A 75 -18.35 -21.04 4.59
CA PHE A 75 -17.69 -20.29 3.53
C PHE A 75 -16.73 -21.17 2.73
N THR A 76 -16.80 -21.06 1.41
CA THR A 76 -16.06 -21.92 0.49
C THR A 76 -14.74 -21.27 0.02
N VAL A 77 -13.65 -22.02 0.08
CA VAL A 77 -12.35 -21.61 -0.47
C VAL A 77 -11.96 -22.53 -1.61
N LEU A 78 -11.71 -22.00 -2.81
CA LEU A 78 -11.15 -22.76 -3.93
C LEU A 78 -9.66 -22.45 -4.13
N LEU A 79 -8.80 -23.45 -3.93
CA LEU A 79 -7.39 -23.38 -4.29
C LEU A 79 -7.17 -23.72 -5.76
N SER A 80 -6.47 -22.86 -6.50
CA SER A 80 -6.04 -23.19 -7.87
C SER A 80 -4.75 -22.50 -8.33
N SER A 81 -3.93 -23.23 -9.09
CA SER A 81 -2.70 -22.74 -9.72
C SER A 81 -2.96 -21.81 -10.92
N TRP A 82 -4.20 -21.76 -11.42
CA TRP A 82 -4.60 -20.83 -12.46
C TRP A 82 -4.40 -19.37 -12.05
N LEU A 83 -4.57 -19.04 -10.77
CA LEU A 83 -4.40 -17.69 -10.25
C LEU A 83 -2.96 -17.20 -10.47
N SER A 84 -1.97 -18.08 -10.36
CA SER A 84 -0.56 -17.76 -10.68
C SER A 84 -0.26 -17.71 -12.18
N ARG A 85 -1.18 -18.16 -13.04
CA ARG A 85 -1.00 -18.28 -14.50
C ARG A 85 -1.77 -17.23 -15.30
N LEU A 86 -2.60 -16.40 -14.65
CA LEU A 86 -3.34 -15.33 -15.30
C LEU A 86 -2.38 -14.41 -16.08
N GLY A 87 -2.75 -14.08 -17.33
CA GLY A 87 -1.95 -13.24 -18.22
C GLY A 87 -0.52 -13.77 -18.47
N ASN A 88 -0.33 -15.09 -18.56
CA ASN A 88 1.00 -15.75 -18.64
C ASN A 88 1.90 -15.44 -17.43
N GLY A 89 1.32 -15.36 -16.23
CA GLY A 89 2.03 -15.04 -14.98
C GLY A 89 2.25 -13.55 -14.74
N ARG A 90 1.95 -12.68 -15.71
CA ARG A 90 2.03 -11.21 -15.53
C ARG A 90 0.96 -10.66 -14.60
N ASN A 91 -0.10 -11.44 -14.41
CA ASN A 91 -1.29 -11.04 -13.68
C ASN A 91 -1.56 -11.93 -12.47
N ALA A 92 -0.54 -12.59 -11.92
CA ALA A 92 -0.66 -13.42 -10.74
C ALA A 92 -1.36 -12.67 -9.59
N VAL A 93 -2.26 -13.36 -8.90
CA VAL A 93 -2.93 -12.87 -7.70
C VAL A 93 -2.87 -13.95 -6.62
N ASP A 94 -2.67 -13.55 -5.38
CA ASP A 94 -2.65 -14.48 -4.25
C ASP A 94 -4.07 -14.93 -3.86
N GLY A 95 -5.07 -14.08 -4.10
CA GLY A 95 -6.48 -14.36 -3.91
C GLY A 95 -7.38 -13.37 -4.64
N PHE A 96 -8.68 -13.69 -4.69
CA PHE A 96 -9.75 -12.74 -4.98
C PHE A 96 -11.11 -13.27 -4.51
N VAL A 97 -12.03 -12.36 -4.19
CA VAL A 97 -13.47 -12.62 -4.17
C VAL A 97 -14.10 -12.09 -5.44
N ARG A 98 -15.00 -12.87 -6.03
CA ARG A 98 -15.82 -12.44 -7.16
C ARG A 98 -17.24 -12.26 -6.68
N VAL A 99 -17.66 -11.01 -6.51
CA VAL A 99 -18.98 -10.65 -5.96
C VAL A 99 -20.17 -11.28 -6.69
N SER A 100 -20.05 -11.50 -8.01
CA SER A 100 -21.10 -12.17 -8.79
C SER A 100 -21.28 -13.65 -8.45
N ASP A 101 -20.32 -14.27 -7.74
CA ASP A 101 -20.52 -15.61 -7.19
C ASP A 101 -21.40 -15.60 -5.94
N LEU A 102 -21.41 -14.49 -5.19
CA LEU A 102 -22.23 -14.30 -3.98
C LEU A 102 -23.65 -13.80 -4.30
N ASP A 103 -23.90 -13.36 -5.54
CA ASP A 103 -25.19 -12.86 -5.98
C ASP A 103 -26.04 -13.96 -6.65
N LEU A 104 -27.20 -14.22 -6.05
CA LEU A 104 -28.18 -15.21 -6.53
C LEU A 104 -28.75 -14.88 -7.92
N ALA A 105 -28.68 -13.61 -8.35
CA ALA A 105 -29.13 -13.18 -9.67
C ALA A 105 -28.27 -13.76 -10.80
N PHE A 106 -26.99 -14.03 -10.57
CA PHE A 106 -26.09 -14.58 -11.58
C PHE A 106 -26.06 -16.10 -11.52
N SER A 107 -26.19 -16.74 -12.69
CA SER A 107 -26.00 -18.18 -12.86
C SER A 107 -24.67 -18.49 -13.53
N ALA A 108 -24.21 -19.73 -13.45
CA ALA A 108 -23.04 -20.17 -14.19
C ALA A 108 -23.20 -19.85 -15.70
N PRO A 109 -22.14 -19.37 -16.38
CA PRO A 109 -20.78 -19.16 -15.88
C PRO A 109 -20.52 -17.79 -15.22
N PHE A 110 -21.53 -16.92 -15.15
CA PHE A 110 -21.41 -15.55 -14.63
C PHE A 110 -21.42 -15.47 -13.10
N GLY A 111 -21.84 -16.52 -12.41
CA GLY A 111 -21.80 -16.66 -10.96
C GLY A 111 -21.88 -18.11 -10.52
N ASN A 112 -21.45 -18.43 -9.31
CA ASN A 112 -21.58 -19.75 -8.71
C ASN A 112 -22.72 -19.87 -7.69
N ARG A 113 -23.32 -18.75 -7.24
CA ARG A 113 -24.33 -18.71 -6.16
C ARG A 113 -23.84 -19.40 -4.90
N CYS A 114 -22.63 -19.05 -4.48
CA CYS A 114 -21.88 -19.65 -3.38
C CYS A 114 -21.07 -18.55 -2.71
N ASP A 115 -21.09 -18.51 -1.38
CA ASP A 115 -20.21 -17.64 -0.60
C ASP A 115 -18.80 -18.21 -0.63
N MET A 116 -18.03 -17.73 -1.60
CA MET A 116 -16.73 -18.29 -1.91
C MET A 116 -15.66 -17.24 -2.21
N MET A 117 -14.42 -17.66 -1.97
CA MET A 117 -13.22 -16.98 -2.43
C MET A 117 -12.28 -17.94 -3.18
N TYR A 118 -11.37 -17.36 -3.95
CA TYR A 118 -10.34 -18.08 -4.68
C TYR A 118 -8.98 -17.73 -4.10
N LEU A 119 -8.13 -18.73 -3.86
CA LEU A 119 -6.76 -18.53 -3.38
C LEU A 119 -5.76 -19.30 -4.25
N SER A 120 -4.57 -18.74 -4.39
CA SER A 120 -3.50 -19.34 -5.19
C SER A 120 -2.88 -20.54 -4.49
N THR A 121 -2.53 -21.58 -5.24
CA THR A 121 -1.74 -22.72 -4.72
C THR A 121 -0.28 -22.37 -4.45
N SER A 122 0.20 -21.18 -4.85
CA SER A 122 1.54 -20.69 -4.54
C SER A 122 1.71 -20.32 -3.06
N LEU A 123 0.61 -19.99 -2.37
CA LEU A 123 0.61 -19.62 -0.97
C LEU A 123 1.17 -20.74 -0.09
N LYS A 124 1.81 -20.35 1.00
CA LYS A 124 2.43 -21.25 1.97
C LYS A 124 1.77 -21.10 3.34
N PRO A 125 1.70 -22.18 4.15
CA PRO A 125 1.25 -22.07 5.53
C PRO A 125 2.03 -21.00 6.28
N GLY A 126 1.34 -20.20 7.09
CA GLY A 126 1.96 -19.15 7.91
C GLY A 126 1.30 -17.78 7.79
N PRO A 127 1.93 -16.75 8.40
CA PRO A 127 1.32 -15.44 8.60
C PRO A 127 0.83 -14.74 7.33
N HIS A 128 1.55 -14.86 6.21
CA HIS A 128 1.18 -14.23 4.95
C HIS A 128 -0.13 -14.81 4.38
N LEU A 129 -0.27 -16.15 4.36
CA LEU A 129 -1.52 -16.82 3.98
C LEU A 129 -2.70 -16.34 4.80
N ARG A 130 -2.54 -16.25 6.13
CA ARG A 130 -3.61 -15.82 7.04
C ARG A 130 -4.02 -14.37 6.79
N THR A 131 -3.06 -13.55 6.40
CA THR A 131 -3.26 -12.14 6.00
C THR A 131 -4.08 -12.07 4.71
N VAL A 132 -3.68 -12.79 3.66
CA VAL A 132 -4.43 -12.84 2.38
C VAL A 132 -5.84 -13.42 2.60
N LEU A 133 -5.97 -14.50 3.38
CA LEU A 133 -7.27 -15.08 3.71
C LEU A 133 -8.20 -14.07 4.38
N THR A 134 -7.67 -13.24 5.29
CA THR A 134 -8.42 -12.17 5.95
C THR A 134 -8.83 -11.08 4.97
N HIS A 135 -7.91 -10.66 4.10
CA HIS A 135 -8.15 -9.67 3.05
C HIS A 135 -9.33 -10.10 2.17
N GLU A 136 -9.25 -11.29 1.60
CA GLU A 136 -10.25 -11.79 0.68
C GLU A 136 -11.60 -12.00 1.35
N TYR A 137 -11.61 -12.56 2.56
CA TYR A 137 -12.88 -12.71 3.29
C TYR A 137 -13.54 -11.36 3.58
N MET A 138 -12.77 -10.30 3.80
CA MET A 138 -13.31 -8.98 4.07
C MET A 138 -14.13 -8.44 2.89
N HIS A 139 -13.72 -8.68 1.64
CA HIS A 139 -14.52 -8.31 0.47
C HIS A 139 -15.91 -8.96 0.48
N ALA A 140 -15.99 -10.25 0.86
CA ALA A 140 -17.27 -10.94 1.00
C ALA A 140 -18.14 -10.36 2.13
N VAL A 141 -17.52 -9.96 3.24
CA VAL A 141 -18.21 -9.28 4.36
C VAL A 141 -18.74 -7.90 3.94
N VAL A 142 -17.92 -7.09 3.25
CA VAL A 142 -18.33 -5.77 2.75
C VAL A 142 -19.52 -5.92 1.80
N PHE A 143 -19.39 -6.78 0.78
CA PHE A 143 -20.46 -7.02 -0.18
C PHE A 143 -21.76 -7.46 0.50
N SER A 144 -21.66 -8.40 1.44
CA SER A 144 -22.82 -8.91 2.19
C SER A 144 -23.49 -7.80 3.02
N GLY A 145 -22.71 -6.99 3.74
CA GLY A 145 -23.22 -5.87 4.54
C GLY A 145 -23.95 -4.83 3.69
N LYS A 146 -23.39 -4.47 2.53
CA LYS A 146 -24.01 -3.54 1.59
C LYS A 146 -25.31 -4.08 1.00
N CYS A 147 -25.35 -5.36 0.62
CA CYS A 147 -26.54 -5.99 0.06
C CYS A 147 -27.67 -6.13 1.10
N LEU A 148 -27.36 -6.40 2.37
CA LEU A 148 -28.38 -6.45 3.43
C LEU A 148 -29.14 -5.12 3.57
N GLN A 149 -28.47 -4.00 3.34
CA GLN A 149 -29.11 -2.69 3.42
C GLN A 149 -30.10 -2.41 2.28
N THR A 150 -30.02 -3.17 1.18
CA THR A 150 -30.92 -3.03 0.02
C THR A 150 -32.04 -4.08 0.02
N GLU A 151 -32.10 -4.96 1.03
CA GLU A 151 -33.21 -5.91 1.18
C GLU A 151 -34.57 -5.17 1.25
N GLY A 152 -35.50 -5.56 0.37
CA GLY A 152 -36.82 -4.95 0.23
C GLY A 152 -36.90 -3.72 -0.67
N VAL A 153 -35.78 -3.21 -1.20
CA VAL A 153 -35.74 -2.01 -2.08
C VAL A 153 -35.75 -2.37 -3.58
N GLY A 154 -35.76 -3.66 -3.93
CA GLY A 154 -35.73 -4.17 -5.31
C GLY A 154 -34.37 -4.79 -5.68
N PRO A 155 -34.09 -5.06 -6.97
CA PRO A 155 -32.90 -5.79 -7.41
C PRO A 155 -31.61 -4.93 -7.43
N VAL A 156 -31.48 -3.99 -6.50
CA VAL A 156 -30.31 -3.10 -6.47
C VAL A 156 -29.23 -3.74 -5.59
N VAL A 157 -28.23 -4.32 -6.25
CA VAL A 157 -26.97 -4.68 -5.61
C VAL A 157 -26.18 -3.41 -5.38
N LEU A 158 -25.81 -3.16 -4.12
CA LEU A 158 -24.96 -2.04 -3.75
C LEU A 158 -23.54 -2.57 -3.54
N GLU A 159 -22.62 -2.14 -4.39
CA GLU A 159 -21.19 -2.36 -4.20
C GLU A 159 -20.54 -1.10 -3.63
N GLU A 160 -19.58 -1.32 -2.72
CA GLU A 160 -18.69 -0.26 -2.24
C GLU A 160 -17.74 0.17 -3.36
N GLU A 161 -17.28 1.42 -3.34
CA GLU A 161 -16.26 1.86 -4.30
C GLU A 161 -14.95 1.13 -4.02
N GLY A 162 -14.30 0.62 -5.08
CA GLY A 162 -13.16 -0.29 -4.95
C GLY A 162 -11.99 0.23 -4.11
N TRP A 163 -11.76 1.55 -4.09
CA TRP A 163 -10.71 2.14 -3.24
C TRP A 163 -11.01 2.01 -1.74
N LEU A 164 -12.28 2.12 -1.35
CA LEU A 164 -12.72 2.04 0.05
C LEU A 164 -12.89 0.57 0.47
N ASP A 165 -13.35 -0.29 -0.44
CA ASP A 165 -13.40 -1.73 -0.24
C ASP A 165 -12.00 -2.33 0.03
N GLU A 166 -11.00 -1.97 -0.78
CA GLU A 166 -9.60 -2.34 -0.56
C GLU A 166 -9.02 -1.77 0.75
N ALA A 167 -9.41 -0.54 1.12
CA ALA A 167 -9.00 0.06 2.40
C ALA A 167 -9.54 -0.73 3.60
N LEU A 168 -10.81 -1.15 3.53
CA LEU A 168 -11.45 -1.98 4.55
C LEU A 168 -10.78 -3.36 4.65
N ALA A 169 -10.45 -3.98 3.50
CA ALA A 169 -9.73 -5.25 3.46
C ALA A 169 -8.34 -5.17 4.13
N HIS A 170 -7.54 -4.16 3.81
CA HIS A 170 -6.25 -3.95 4.47
C HIS A 170 -6.36 -3.54 5.95
N LEU A 171 -7.45 -2.87 6.36
CA LEU A 171 -7.72 -2.65 7.79
C LEU A 171 -8.09 -3.93 8.52
N ALA A 172 -8.77 -4.87 7.88
CA ALA A 172 -9.05 -6.18 8.47
C ALA A 172 -7.75 -6.98 8.70
N GLU A 173 -6.81 -6.92 7.76
CA GLU A 173 -5.45 -7.49 7.95
C GLU A 173 -4.77 -6.91 9.20
N ASP A 174 -4.84 -5.58 9.35
CA ASP A 174 -4.30 -4.84 10.49
C ASP A 174 -4.91 -5.28 11.82
N GLN A 175 -6.23 -5.45 11.88
CA GLN A 175 -6.94 -5.91 13.08
C GLN A 175 -6.55 -7.33 13.50
N GLN A 176 -6.30 -8.22 12.54
CA GLN A 176 -5.89 -9.59 12.84
C GLN A 176 -4.41 -9.68 13.25
N ALA A 177 -3.58 -8.78 12.73
CA ALA A 177 -2.16 -8.62 13.04
C ALA A 177 -1.33 -9.92 12.88
N PHE A 178 -1.66 -10.75 11.89
CA PHE A 178 -0.84 -11.93 11.57
C PHE A 178 0.53 -11.52 11.00
N SER A 179 0.53 -10.61 10.02
CA SER A 179 1.70 -10.02 9.36
C SER A 179 1.28 -8.72 8.64
N ARG A 180 2.27 -7.91 8.24
CA ARG A 180 2.17 -6.70 7.42
C ARG A 180 2.76 -6.89 6.02
N SER A 181 3.21 -8.09 5.66
CA SER A 181 3.82 -8.43 4.37
C SER A 181 2.94 -8.13 3.15
N ASN A 182 1.64 -7.91 3.35
CA ASN A 182 0.73 -7.47 2.29
C ASN A 182 0.50 -5.94 2.24
N ILE A 183 1.00 -5.15 3.18
CA ILE A 183 0.77 -3.70 3.19
C ILE A 183 2.03 -2.87 3.38
N ASP A 184 3.10 -3.45 3.91
CA ASP A 184 4.40 -2.81 4.18
C ASP A 184 5.00 -2.12 2.95
N TYR A 185 5.25 -2.87 1.88
CA TYR A 185 5.85 -2.34 0.67
C TYR A 185 4.92 -1.41 -0.10
N ARG A 186 3.60 -1.62 0.03
CA ARG A 186 2.55 -0.79 -0.57
C ARG A 186 2.54 0.61 0.07
N ILE A 187 2.63 0.67 1.41
CA ILE A 187 2.84 1.90 2.17
C ILE A 187 4.14 2.56 1.74
N SER A 188 5.22 1.79 1.66
CA SER A 188 6.54 2.29 1.28
C SER A 188 6.55 2.95 -0.10
N ALA A 189 5.92 2.31 -1.08
CA ALA A 189 5.77 2.84 -2.43
C ALA A 189 5.00 4.16 -2.45
N PHE A 190 3.87 4.24 -1.73
CA PHE A 190 3.09 5.47 -1.59
C PHE A 190 3.91 6.60 -0.98
N LEU A 191 4.56 6.35 0.16
CA LEU A 191 5.35 7.36 0.86
C LEU A 191 6.53 7.87 0.01
N SER A 192 7.04 7.06 -0.91
CA SER A 192 8.15 7.42 -1.81
C SER A 192 7.73 8.35 -2.96
N GLN A 193 6.47 8.30 -3.40
CA GLN A 193 5.90 9.17 -4.45
C GLN A 193 4.41 9.50 -4.21
N PRO A 194 4.05 10.26 -3.15
CA PRO A 194 2.66 10.48 -2.79
C PRO A 194 1.79 11.12 -3.89
N GLU A 195 2.39 11.94 -4.75
CA GLU A 195 1.75 12.65 -5.85
C GLU A 195 1.35 11.73 -7.02
N ARG A 196 1.94 10.53 -7.09
CA ARG A 196 1.68 9.55 -8.15
C ARG A 196 0.41 8.75 -7.91
N TYR A 197 0.03 8.54 -6.65
CA TYR A 197 -1.01 7.59 -6.27
C TYR A 197 -2.29 8.32 -5.87
N GLN A 198 -3.37 8.01 -6.57
CA GLN A 198 -4.71 8.56 -6.34
C GLN A 198 -5.40 7.84 -5.18
N LEU A 199 -5.87 8.58 -4.18
CA LEU A 199 -6.64 8.01 -3.09
C LEU A 199 -8.03 7.54 -3.55
N VAL A 200 -8.76 8.40 -4.26
CA VAL A 200 -10.11 8.12 -4.77
C VAL A 200 -10.03 7.86 -6.26
N VAL A 201 -10.53 6.69 -6.67
CA VAL A 201 -10.60 6.28 -8.07
C VAL A 201 -12.01 5.77 -8.34
N ALA A 202 -12.75 6.48 -9.19
CA ALA A 202 -14.17 6.20 -9.43
C ALA A 202 -14.42 4.82 -10.07
N ASP A 203 -13.52 4.38 -10.96
CA ASP A 203 -13.55 3.03 -11.53
C ASP A 203 -12.14 2.40 -11.46
N TYR A 204 -11.87 1.76 -10.33
CA TYR A 204 -10.57 1.20 -9.99
C TYR A 204 -10.12 0.10 -10.96
N TYR A 205 -11.09 -0.64 -11.54
CA TYR A 205 -10.85 -1.70 -12.50
C TYR A 205 -10.66 -1.15 -13.91
N ALA A 206 -11.52 -0.23 -14.38
CA ALA A 206 -11.38 0.36 -15.71
C ALA A 206 -10.12 1.23 -15.82
N ALA A 207 -9.68 1.86 -14.73
CA ALA A 207 -8.42 2.60 -14.69
C ALA A 207 -7.17 1.66 -14.67
N ASN A 208 -7.36 0.34 -14.61
CA ASN A 208 -6.30 -0.66 -14.42
C ASN A 208 -5.45 -0.38 -13.16
N LEU A 209 -6.05 0.27 -12.16
CA LEU A 209 -5.41 0.69 -10.91
C LEU A 209 -5.62 -0.31 -9.77
N PHE A 210 -6.45 -1.34 -9.97
CA PHE A 210 -6.67 -2.42 -9.00
C PHE A 210 -5.39 -3.14 -8.56
N ARG A 211 -4.31 -3.05 -9.34
CA ARG A 211 -2.97 -3.60 -9.05
C ARG A 211 -1.96 -2.56 -8.57
N SER A 212 -2.39 -1.31 -8.38
CA SER A 212 -1.49 -0.23 -7.97
C SER A 212 -1.17 -0.32 -6.48
N HIS A 213 0.03 -0.82 -6.19
CA HIS A 213 0.53 -1.01 -4.83
C HIS A 213 0.49 0.27 -4.00
N GLY A 214 0.93 1.41 -4.54
CA GLY A 214 0.90 2.68 -3.81
C GLY A 214 -0.52 3.24 -3.61
N ASN A 215 -1.47 3.00 -4.53
CA ASN A 215 -2.87 3.38 -4.27
C ASN A 215 -3.41 2.60 -3.07
N ARG A 216 -3.23 1.27 -3.03
CA ARG A 216 -3.62 0.42 -1.88
C ARG A 216 -2.96 0.86 -0.56
N GLY A 217 -1.66 1.20 -0.61
CA GLY A 217 -0.94 1.76 0.54
C GLY A 217 -1.55 3.08 1.03
N SER A 218 -1.93 3.97 0.10
CA SER A 218 -2.55 5.26 0.41
C SER A 218 -3.96 5.10 1.02
N THR A 219 -4.79 4.20 0.48
CA THR A 219 -6.16 4.00 0.93
C THR A 219 -6.18 3.37 2.33
N TYR A 220 -5.32 2.38 2.58
CA TYR A 220 -5.09 1.85 3.92
C TYR A 220 -4.69 2.94 4.91
N LEU A 221 -3.65 3.73 4.58
CA LEU A 221 -3.15 4.77 5.48
C LEU A 221 -4.21 5.82 5.79
N PHE A 222 -4.99 6.24 4.79
CA PHE A 222 -6.06 7.20 4.97
C PHE A 222 -7.16 6.65 5.89
N LEU A 223 -7.65 5.43 5.65
CA LEU A 223 -8.73 4.86 6.45
C LEU A 223 -8.26 4.49 7.87
N ARG A 224 -7.01 4.01 8.03
CA ARG A 224 -6.38 3.78 9.34
C ARG A 224 -6.29 5.06 10.16
N TRP A 225 -5.96 6.18 9.52
CA TRP A 225 -5.99 7.49 10.16
C TRP A 225 -7.41 7.87 10.58
N CYS A 226 -8.41 7.66 9.71
CA CYS A 226 -9.82 7.90 10.05
C CYS A 226 -10.25 7.06 11.27
N VAL A 227 -9.93 5.77 11.32
CA VAL A 227 -10.23 4.91 12.47
C VAL A 227 -9.51 5.41 13.74
N ASP A 228 -8.28 5.91 13.64
CA ASP A 228 -7.57 6.51 14.78
C ASP A 228 -8.28 7.75 15.33
N GLN A 229 -8.96 8.52 14.48
CA GLN A 229 -9.66 9.75 14.87
C GLN A 229 -11.11 9.50 15.32
N TYR A 230 -11.85 8.66 14.61
CA TYR A 230 -13.29 8.46 14.78
C TYR A 230 -13.64 7.16 15.52
N GLY A 231 -12.66 6.29 15.77
CA GLY A 231 -12.82 5.06 16.53
C GLY A 231 -13.09 3.81 15.67
N PRO A 232 -13.06 2.62 16.30
CA PRO A 232 -13.19 1.33 15.60
C PRO A 232 -14.57 1.10 14.98
N GLU A 233 -15.62 1.74 15.51
CA GLU A 233 -16.99 1.64 15.00
C GLU A 233 -17.17 2.24 13.59
N LEU A 234 -16.18 2.98 13.09
CA LEU A 234 -16.21 3.50 11.73
C LEU A 234 -16.29 2.38 10.68
N MET A 235 -15.57 1.26 10.87
CA MET A 235 -15.60 0.16 9.90
C MET A 235 -17.00 -0.47 9.76
N PRO A 236 -17.67 -0.94 10.83
CA PRO A 236 -19.02 -1.47 10.70
C PRO A 236 -20.02 -0.41 10.20
N ALA A 237 -19.86 0.88 10.58
CA ALA A 237 -20.71 1.95 10.05
C ALA A 237 -20.61 2.07 8.52
N LEU A 238 -19.39 1.99 7.97
CA LEU A 238 -19.18 2.05 6.51
C LEU A 238 -19.74 0.81 5.82
N ILE A 239 -19.53 -0.38 6.37
CA ILE A 239 -19.97 -1.66 5.78
C ILE A 239 -21.49 -1.75 5.72
N HIS A 240 -22.18 -1.33 6.78
CA HIS A 240 -23.64 -1.45 6.91
C HIS A 240 -24.39 -0.19 6.47
N SER A 241 -23.76 0.66 5.66
CA SER A 241 -24.36 1.87 5.11
C SER A 241 -24.90 1.65 3.70
N ARG A 242 -25.97 2.40 3.35
CA ARG A 242 -26.51 2.50 1.99
C ARG A 242 -25.72 3.44 1.08
N LEU A 243 -24.79 4.19 1.65
CA LEU A 243 -23.89 5.07 0.91
C LEU A 243 -22.63 4.29 0.52
N ARG A 244 -21.87 4.84 -0.43
CA ARG A 244 -20.58 4.32 -0.87
C ARG A 244 -19.57 5.45 -1.08
N GLY A 245 -18.30 5.10 -1.17
CA GLY A 245 -17.21 6.00 -1.48
C GLY A 245 -17.07 7.14 -0.49
N THR A 246 -16.78 8.32 -1.01
CA THR A 246 -16.60 9.54 -0.22
C THR A 246 -17.87 9.92 0.54
N ALA A 247 -19.06 9.80 -0.08
CA ALA A 247 -20.33 10.10 0.58
C ALA A 247 -20.57 9.24 1.84
N ASN A 248 -20.13 7.97 1.81
CA ASN A 248 -20.22 7.08 2.96
C ASN A 248 -19.34 7.55 4.13
N LEU A 249 -18.11 7.97 3.84
CA LEU A 249 -17.21 8.52 4.85
C LEU A 249 -17.70 9.86 5.40
N GLU A 250 -18.23 10.72 4.55
CA GLU A 250 -18.75 12.01 4.98
C GLU A 250 -19.91 11.86 5.96
N ASP A 251 -20.82 10.92 5.68
CA ASP A 251 -21.93 10.58 6.58
C ASP A 251 -21.43 9.97 7.89
N ALA A 252 -20.54 8.96 7.82
CA ALA A 252 -20.04 8.26 9.00
C ALA A 252 -19.16 9.13 9.92
N THR A 253 -18.49 10.14 9.37
CA THR A 253 -17.58 11.02 10.14
C THR A 253 -18.15 12.40 10.44
N GLY A 254 -19.23 12.80 9.76
CA GLY A 254 -19.77 14.16 9.80
C GLY A 254 -18.86 15.23 9.19
N CYS A 255 -17.80 14.85 8.47
CA CYS A 255 -16.81 15.75 7.88
C CYS A 255 -16.74 15.57 6.37
N SER A 256 -16.67 16.67 5.61
CA SER A 256 -16.44 16.58 4.16
C SER A 256 -15.15 15.84 3.84
N PHE A 257 -15.13 15.11 2.72
CA PHE A 257 -13.95 14.38 2.26
C PHE A 257 -12.76 15.31 2.05
N ALA A 258 -13.00 16.51 1.51
CA ALA A 258 -11.99 17.54 1.32
C ALA A 258 -11.35 18.00 2.64
N GLU A 259 -12.09 17.97 3.75
CA GLU A 259 -11.57 18.25 5.10
C GLU A 259 -10.75 17.09 5.64
N LEU A 260 -11.29 15.86 5.54
CA LEU A 260 -10.60 14.65 5.97
C LEU A 260 -9.26 14.49 5.25
N PHE A 261 -9.26 14.66 3.93
CA PHE A 261 -8.07 14.56 3.10
C PHE A 261 -7.02 15.60 3.51
N ARG A 262 -7.42 16.87 3.69
CA ARG A 262 -6.49 17.93 4.12
C ARG A 262 -5.86 17.65 5.48
N ARG A 263 -6.67 17.25 6.47
CA ARG A 263 -6.20 16.90 7.81
C ARG A 263 -5.27 15.68 7.78
N TRP A 264 -5.65 14.65 7.02
CA TRP A 264 -4.82 13.47 6.80
C TRP A 264 -3.48 13.80 6.15
N SER A 265 -3.42 14.63 5.10
CA SER A 265 -2.15 15.01 4.47
C SER A 265 -1.20 15.67 5.47
N VAL A 266 -1.71 16.56 6.34
CA VAL A 266 -0.91 17.15 7.42
C VAL A 266 -0.47 16.09 8.43
N ALA A 267 -1.37 15.21 8.86
CA ALA A 267 -1.07 14.14 9.81
C ALA A 267 -0.03 13.16 9.26
N LEU A 268 -0.12 12.78 7.98
CA LEU A 268 0.84 11.92 7.28
C LEU A 268 2.25 12.51 7.34
N PHE A 269 2.37 13.82 7.09
CA PHE A 269 3.65 14.50 7.21
C PHE A 269 4.12 14.63 8.67
N MET A 270 3.24 14.93 9.61
CA MET A 270 3.66 15.24 10.98
C MET A 270 3.88 14.01 11.88
N SER A 271 3.24 12.89 11.59
CA SER A 271 3.26 11.69 12.45
C SER A 271 4.66 11.08 12.56
N GLY A 272 5.13 10.83 13.78
CA GLY A 272 6.45 10.25 14.02
C GLY A 272 7.64 11.19 13.76
N LEU A 273 7.42 12.44 13.33
CA LEU A 273 8.49 13.42 13.10
C LEU A 273 9.21 13.79 14.41
N ASP A 274 8.43 13.98 15.47
CA ASP A 274 8.91 14.28 16.82
C ASP A 274 8.23 13.32 17.82
N PRO A 275 8.82 12.14 18.07
CA PRO A 275 8.23 11.14 18.96
C PRO A 275 8.05 11.60 20.41
N ALA A 276 8.79 12.63 20.84
CA ALA A 276 8.69 13.21 22.17
C ALA A 276 7.61 14.29 22.28
N SER A 277 7.06 14.75 21.15
CA SER A 277 6.00 15.76 21.15
C SER A 277 4.69 15.18 21.69
N LYS A 278 3.96 15.98 22.49
CA LYS A 278 2.66 15.55 23.02
C LYS A 278 1.67 15.36 21.85
N PRO A 279 0.92 14.25 21.79
CA PRO A 279 0.04 13.90 20.67
C PRO A 279 -1.17 14.83 20.47
N ASP A 280 -1.38 15.82 21.33
CA ASP A 280 -2.69 16.43 21.56
C ASP A 280 -3.06 17.59 20.60
N GLN A 281 -2.26 17.89 19.57
CA GLN A 281 -2.56 19.02 18.65
C GLN A 281 -2.55 18.68 17.16
N ARG A 282 -2.15 17.46 16.77
CA ARG A 282 -1.83 17.18 15.35
C ARG A 282 -2.58 16.02 14.72
N GLU A 283 -3.59 15.46 15.41
CA GLU A 283 -4.42 14.36 14.90
C GLU A 283 -3.58 13.29 14.19
N THR A 284 -2.44 12.94 14.77
CA THR A 284 -1.47 12.04 14.16
C THR A 284 -1.96 10.60 14.19
N TYR A 285 -1.29 9.71 13.46
CA TYR A 285 -1.47 8.28 13.67
C TYR A 285 -1.21 7.89 15.13
N ARG A 286 -2.09 7.04 15.66
CA ARG A 286 -1.98 6.40 16.97
C ARG A 286 -1.55 4.94 16.84
N SER A 287 -1.85 4.34 15.70
CA SER A 287 -1.70 2.90 15.43
C SER A 287 -0.53 2.54 14.52
N VAL A 288 -0.10 3.47 13.66
CA VAL A 288 0.97 3.25 12.67
C VAL A 288 2.01 4.35 12.77
N ASP A 289 3.28 3.97 12.67
CA ASP A 289 4.38 4.93 12.63
C ASP A 289 5.02 4.94 11.23
N VAL A 290 4.64 5.92 10.42
CA VAL A 290 5.09 6.07 9.02
C VAL A 290 6.57 6.45 8.87
N ARG A 291 7.32 6.55 9.98
CA ARG A 291 8.76 6.86 10.02
C ARG A 291 9.57 5.80 10.77
N ASN A 292 9.00 4.62 10.95
CA ASN A 292 9.66 3.47 11.56
C ASN A 292 9.60 2.28 10.61
N PRO A 293 10.47 1.28 10.81
CA PRO A 293 10.39 0.03 10.07
C PRO A 293 9.00 -0.61 10.22
N LEU A 294 8.44 -1.08 9.10
CA LEU A 294 7.23 -1.88 9.06
C LEU A 294 7.60 -3.23 8.43
N GLU A 295 7.68 -4.26 9.28
CA GLU A 295 8.33 -5.54 8.93
C GLU A 295 9.70 -5.31 8.28
N ASP A 296 9.86 -5.70 7.01
CA ASP A 296 11.13 -5.67 6.31
C ASP A 296 11.41 -4.32 5.58
N TRP A 297 10.53 -3.33 5.74
CA TRP A 297 10.56 -2.05 5.02
C TRP A 297 10.85 -0.85 5.90
N GLU A 298 11.90 -0.10 5.56
CA GLU A 298 12.25 1.17 6.20
C GLU A 298 11.36 2.30 5.69
N LEU A 299 10.49 2.82 6.56
CA LEU A 299 9.63 3.95 6.25
C LEU A 299 10.27 5.26 6.71
N ALA A 300 10.29 6.27 5.83
CA ALA A 300 10.94 7.56 6.10
C ALA A 300 9.96 8.76 6.12
N GLY A 301 8.66 8.48 6.28
CA GLY A 301 7.57 9.44 6.09
C GLY A 301 7.33 9.74 4.60
N PRO A 302 6.38 10.62 4.26
CA PRO A 302 6.18 11.03 2.88
C PRO A 302 7.40 11.80 2.37
N ARG A 303 7.84 11.48 1.16
CA ARG A 303 8.91 12.17 0.45
C ARG A 303 8.55 13.63 0.22
N VAL A 304 9.57 14.49 0.26
CA VAL A 304 9.42 15.93 0.05
C VAL A 304 10.36 16.46 -1.01
N SER A 305 9.93 17.54 -1.66
CA SER A 305 10.83 18.45 -2.36
C SER A 305 11.31 19.55 -1.39
N TYR A 306 12.44 20.17 -1.72
CA TYR A 306 12.98 21.30 -0.98
C TYR A 306 13.09 22.50 -1.91
N VAL A 307 12.52 23.64 -1.49
CA VAL A 307 12.59 24.89 -2.25
C VAL A 307 13.16 26.01 -1.38
N ALA A 308 13.76 27.01 -2.02
CA ALA A 308 14.25 28.22 -1.38
C ALA A 308 13.84 29.45 -2.20
N ALA A 309 13.69 30.59 -1.54
CA ALA A 309 13.38 31.85 -2.21
C ALA A 309 14.44 32.17 -3.29
N GLY A 310 13.97 32.55 -4.50
CA GLY A 310 14.83 32.79 -5.67
C GLY A 310 15.47 31.53 -6.28
N GLY A 311 15.19 30.35 -5.73
CA GLY A 311 15.64 29.07 -6.27
C GLY A 311 14.79 28.59 -7.45
N ARG A 312 15.13 27.40 -7.97
CA ARG A 312 14.34 26.75 -9.01
C ARG A 312 12.94 26.43 -8.47
N ALA A 313 11.91 26.71 -9.27
CA ALA A 313 10.56 26.27 -8.98
C ALA A 313 10.50 24.74 -8.86
N ASP A 314 9.67 24.27 -7.93
CA ASP A 314 9.32 22.87 -7.85
C ASP A 314 8.14 22.60 -8.79
N CYS A 315 8.34 21.66 -9.71
CA CYS A 315 7.36 21.31 -10.73
C CYS A 315 7.11 19.80 -10.64
N TRP A 316 5.86 19.42 -10.48
CA TRP A 316 5.45 18.03 -10.36
C TRP A 316 4.18 17.78 -11.20
N SER A 317 3.90 16.51 -11.44
CA SER A 317 2.62 16.06 -11.98
C SER A 317 1.92 15.24 -10.91
N ALA A 318 0.66 15.56 -10.66
CA ALA A 318 -0.15 14.89 -9.65
C ALA A 318 -1.30 14.13 -10.33
N ALA A 319 -1.61 12.96 -9.81
CA ALA A 319 -2.73 12.17 -10.26
C ALA A 319 -3.92 12.43 -9.31
N GLY A 320 -5.07 12.86 -9.83
CA GLY A 320 -6.35 12.96 -9.10
C GLY A 320 -6.23 13.42 -7.64
N THR A 321 -6.87 12.69 -6.73
CA THR A 321 -6.80 12.93 -5.28
C THR A 321 -5.46 12.44 -4.71
N SER A 322 -4.41 13.26 -4.81
CA SER A 322 -3.06 12.96 -4.31
C SER A 322 -2.46 14.13 -3.52
N SER A 323 -1.34 13.90 -2.85
CA SER A 323 -0.64 14.91 -2.04
C SER A 323 0.76 15.15 -2.57
N HIS A 324 1.23 16.40 -2.53
CA HIS A 324 2.62 16.75 -2.78
C HIS A 324 3.16 17.54 -1.59
N PHE A 325 4.36 17.19 -1.12
CA PHE A 325 4.94 17.77 0.08
C PHE A 325 6.17 18.60 -0.25
N VAL A 326 6.16 19.86 0.18
CA VAL A 326 7.23 20.81 -0.08
C VAL A 326 7.73 21.39 1.23
N VAL A 327 9.05 21.28 1.47
CA VAL A 327 9.71 21.98 2.57
C VAL A 327 10.33 23.28 2.04
N VAL A 328 9.75 24.39 2.46
CA VAL A 328 10.21 25.73 2.10
C VAL A 328 11.30 26.19 3.08
N ARG A 329 12.48 26.51 2.55
CA ARG A 329 13.55 27.11 3.35
C ARG A 329 13.15 28.51 3.77
N GLY A 330 13.08 28.75 5.07
CA GLY A 330 12.88 30.09 5.63
C GLY A 330 14.01 31.05 5.24
N SER A 331 13.70 32.35 5.20
CA SER A 331 14.71 33.39 5.01
C SER A 331 15.20 33.91 6.37
N SER A 332 16.50 34.15 6.50
CA SER A 332 17.07 34.84 7.66
C SER A 332 16.74 36.34 7.67
N THR A 333 16.24 36.89 6.57
CA THR A 333 16.04 38.33 6.35
C THR A 333 14.58 38.77 6.27
N GLY A 334 13.60 37.86 6.38
CA GLY A 334 12.17 38.22 6.32
C GLY A 334 11.21 37.07 5.98
N ALA A 335 9.99 37.43 5.60
CA ALA A 335 8.97 36.48 5.15
C ALA A 335 9.33 35.88 3.78
N VAL A 336 8.87 34.65 3.54
CA VAL A 336 8.97 33.98 2.23
C VAL A 336 7.59 34.00 1.58
N GLU A 337 7.49 34.58 0.39
CA GLU A 337 6.31 34.46 -0.45
C GLU A 337 6.33 33.13 -1.21
N VAL A 338 5.21 32.40 -1.17
CA VAL A 338 5.04 31.12 -1.87
C VAL A 338 3.89 31.27 -2.85
N THR A 339 4.19 31.11 -4.14
CA THR A 339 3.18 31.05 -5.19
C THR A 339 3.01 29.61 -5.65
N VAL A 340 1.77 29.11 -5.57
CA VAL A 340 1.39 27.80 -6.11
C VAL A 340 0.45 28.05 -7.28
N SER A 341 0.74 27.43 -8.43
CA SER A 341 -0.06 27.58 -9.64
C SER A 341 -0.34 26.22 -10.27
N GLY A 342 -1.54 26.06 -10.81
CA GLY A 342 -1.99 24.83 -11.46
C GLY A 342 -3.26 25.07 -12.27
N PRO A 343 -3.71 24.08 -13.06
CA PRO A 343 -4.95 24.20 -13.82
C PRO A 343 -6.14 24.30 -12.85
N ARG A 344 -7.19 25.07 -13.23
CA ARG A 344 -8.40 25.23 -12.40
C ARG A 344 -9.07 23.91 -12.04
N SER A 345 -8.99 22.93 -12.94
CA SER A 345 -9.54 21.58 -12.75
C SER A 345 -8.82 20.76 -11.67
N ALA A 346 -7.68 21.22 -11.15
CA ALA A 346 -6.95 20.52 -10.09
C ALA A 346 -7.52 20.77 -8.69
N GLU A 347 -8.40 21.77 -8.51
CA GLU A 347 -9.04 22.08 -7.22
C GLU A 347 -8.06 22.09 -6.03
N LEU A 348 -6.89 22.70 -6.24
CA LEU A 348 -5.77 22.62 -5.31
C LEU A 348 -6.12 23.11 -3.90
N GLN A 349 -5.86 22.28 -2.91
CA GLN A 349 -5.81 22.67 -1.50
C GLN A 349 -4.35 22.93 -1.10
N VAL A 350 -4.09 24.06 -0.45
CA VAL A 350 -2.75 24.42 0.05
C VAL A 350 -2.83 24.60 1.56
N THR A 351 -2.06 23.81 2.30
CA THR A 351 -1.94 23.93 3.76
C THR A 351 -0.48 24.18 4.11
N ALA A 352 -0.21 25.29 4.81
CA ALA A 352 1.11 25.60 5.33
C ALA A 352 1.17 25.27 6.81
N VAL A 353 2.18 24.50 7.22
CA VAL A 353 2.36 24.12 8.63
C VAL A 353 3.82 24.40 9.05
N PRO A 354 4.04 25.10 10.17
CA PRO A 354 5.40 25.35 10.66
C PRO A 354 6.06 24.05 11.12
N LEU A 355 7.28 23.79 10.64
CA LEU A 355 8.09 22.67 11.09
C LEU A 355 8.73 22.97 12.46
N PRO A 356 9.06 21.93 13.26
CA PRO A 356 9.77 22.10 14.51
C PRO A 356 11.06 22.92 14.35
N VAL A 357 11.23 23.93 15.19
CA VAL A 357 12.40 24.83 15.12
C VAL A 357 13.70 24.05 15.31
N GLY A 358 14.67 24.33 14.43
CA GLY A 358 16.00 23.74 14.48
C GLY A 358 16.03 22.24 14.22
N LEU A 359 15.07 21.70 13.46
CA LEU A 359 15.12 20.34 12.92
C LEU A 359 16.38 20.19 12.04
N ALA A 360 17.10 19.08 12.18
CA ALA A 360 18.22 18.78 11.28
C ALA A 360 17.71 18.56 9.85
N ARG A 361 18.58 18.78 8.86
CA ARG A 361 18.23 18.52 7.45
C ARG A 361 19.31 17.70 6.79
N LEU A 362 18.92 16.54 6.28
CA LEU A 362 19.80 15.66 5.52
C LEU A 362 19.59 15.89 4.03
N GLU A 363 20.66 15.74 3.26
CA GLU A 363 20.65 15.58 1.82
C GLU A 363 21.37 14.28 1.46
N LEU A 364 20.82 13.57 0.48
CA LEU A 364 21.36 12.31 -0.03
C LEU A 364 21.55 12.43 -1.54
N SER A 365 22.76 12.15 -2.00
CA SER A 365 23.05 11.88 -3.41
C SER A 365 23.47 10.42 -3.54
N ALA A 366 22.81 9.67 -4.43
CA ALA A 366 23.10 8.26 -4.69
C ALA A 366 23.45 8.06 -6.16
N ARG A 367 24.43 7.19 -6.44
CA ARG A 367 24.76 6.73 -7.79
C ARG A 367 25.10 5.24 -7.76
N ALA A 368 24.64 4.50 -8.77
CA ALA A 368 24.99 3.10 -8.95
C ALA A 368 25.95 2.91 -10.13
N THR A 369 26.85 1.94 -10.02
CA THR A 369 27.72 1.50 -11.11
C THR A 369 27.74 -0.02 -11.17
N ALA A 370 27.72 -0.60 -12.38
CA ALA A 370 27.85 -2.04 -12.55
C ALA A 370 29.25 -2.53 -12.14
N ALA A 371 29.31 -3.64 -11.42
CA ALA A 371 30.55 -4.36 -11.14
C ALA A 371 30.72 -5.58 -12.06
N ALA A 372 31.94 -6.12 -12.10
CA ALA A 372 32.29 -7.26 -12.96
C ALA A 372 31.53 -8.56 -12.60
N ASP A 373 30.95 -8.65 -11.40
CA ASP A 373 30.10 -9.75 -10.95
C ASP A 373 28.62 -9.59 -11.37
N GLY A 374 28.28 -8.53 -12.11
CA GLY A 374 26.93 -8.23 -12.59
C GLY A 374 26.05 -7.49 -11.59
N ASP A 375 26.43 -7.41 -10.30
CA ASP A 375 25.70 -6.65 -9.29
C ASP A 375 25.99 -5.14 -9.41
N LEU A 376 25.01 -4.33 -9.01
CA LEU A 376 25.21 -2.90 -8.87
C LEU A 376 25.92 -2.54 -7.56
N ARG A 377 26.76 -1.51 -7.64
CA ARG A 377 27.47 -0.92 -6.50
C ARG A 377 27.00 0.51 -6.28
N LEU A 378 26.43 0.76 -5.12
CA LEU A 378 25.99 2.09 -4.70
C LEU A 378 27.16 2.89 -4.11
N ARG A 379 27.28 4.14 -4.54
CA ARG A 379 28.02 5.19 -3.85
C ARG A 379 27.07 6.29 -3.43
N ALA A 380 27.07 6.62 -2.15
CA ALA A 380 26.22 7.62 -1.57
C ALA A 380 27.04 8.73 -0.91
N THR A 381 26.57 9.97 -1.05
CA THR A 381 27.06 11.14 -0.31
C THR A 381 25.93 11.69 0.54
N ILE A 382 26.21 11.89 1.82
CA ILE A 382 25.27 12.39 2.82
C ILE A 382 25.78 13.75 3.27
N ARG A 383 24.89 14.75 3.36
CA ARG A 383 25.23 16.09 3.91
C ARG A 383 24.20 16.54 4.91
N GLU A 384 24.66 17.24 5.94
CA GLU A 384 23.77 17.95 6.87
C GLU A 384 23.76 19.45 6.57
N GLN A 385 22.57 20.06 6.50
CA GLN A 385 22.38 21.41 5.94
C GLN A 385 21.98 22.49 6.96
N ASN A 386 21.64 22.11 8.21
CA ASN A 386 21.14 23.03 9.23
C ASN A 386 22.10 23.20 10.42
N ASN A 387 23.35 22.74 10.29
CA ASN A 387 24.36 22.72 11.34
C ASN A 387 23.88 22.03 12.63
N LYS A 388 23.18 20.89 12.48
CA LYS A 388 22.66 20.06 13.57
C LYS A 388 23.25 18.65 13.48
N PRO A 389 23.85 18.12 14.56
CA PRO A 389 24.31 16.74 14.56
C PRO A 389 23.17 15.75 14.34
N VAL A 390 23.44 14.68 13.60
CA VAL A 390 22.49 13.60 13.31
C VAL A 390 23.18 12.25 13.56
N ARG A 391 22.47 11.33 14.20
CA ARG A 391 22.82 9.92 14.24
C ARG A 391 22.07 9.19 13.14
N LEU A 392 22.80 8.69 12.14
CA LEU A 392 22.24 7.90 11.05
C LEU A 392 21.82 6.53 11.57
N THR A 393 20.60 6.10 11.24
CA THR A 393 20.00 4.87 11.78
C THR A 393 19.84 3.78 10.73
N ALA A 394 19.47 4.15 9.50
CA ALA A 394 19.30 3.20 8.41
C ALA A 394 19.56 3.86 7.03
N LEU A 395 20.04 3.06 6.08
CA LEU A 395 20.08 3.38 4.66
C LEU A 395 19.41 2.22 3.91
N ALA A 396 18.28 2.48 3.26
CA ALA A 396 17.52 1.47 2.52
C ALA A 396 17.45 1.80 1.03
N TRP A 397 17.27 0.78 0.20
CA TRP A 397 17.00 0.92 -1.23
C TRP A 397 15.95 -0.09 -1.67
N GLU A 398 15.13 0.30 -2.63
CA GLU A 398 14.02 -0.50 -3.15
C GLU A 398 13.60 0.02 -4.54
N PRO A 399 12.81 -0.75 -5.31
CA PRO A 399 12.26 -0.27 -6.57
C PRO A 399 11.40 0.97 -6.34
N LEU A 400 11.59 2.00 -7.16
CA LEU A 400 10.81 3.24 -7.08
C LEU A 400 9.31 2.98 -7.30
N ILE A 401 9.00 2.01 -8.16
CA ILE A 401 7.65 1.51 -8.42
C ILE A 401 7.71 -0.01 -8.25
N PRO A 402 6.96 -0.60 -7.30
CA PRO A 402 6.89 -2.05 -7.17
C PRO A 402 6.36 -2.70 -8.45
N PRO A 403 6.90 -3.86 -8.86
CA PRO A 403 6.34 -4.67 -9.93
C PRO A 403 4.95 -5.17 -9.54
N ALA A 404 4.11 -5.48 -10.53
CA ALA A 404 2.73 -5.94 -10.32
C ALA A 404 2.62 -7.27 -9.54
N ASP A 405 3.66 -8.11 -9.61
CA ASP A 405 3.84 -9.28 -8.76
C ASP A 405 5.02 -8.99 -7.82
N SER A 406 4.74 -8.80 -6.53
CA SER A 406 5.74 -8.51 -5.50
C SER A 406 6.58 -9.72 -5.11
N HIS A 407 6.23 -10.92 -5.54
CA HIS A 407 6.95 -12.16 -5.24
C HIS A 407 7.93 -12.55 -6.35
N VAL A 408 8.00 -11.80 -7.45
CA VAL A 408 9.01 -12.02 -8.50
C VAL A 408 10.41 -11.81 -7.95
N GLN A 409 11.36 -12.56 -8.52
CA GLN A 409 12.78 -12.40 -8.21
C GLN A 409 13.33 -10.99 -8.51
N GLU A 410 12.60 -10.14 -9.23
CA GLU A 410 13.02 -8.77 -9.54
C GLU A 410 12.64 -7.77 -8.43
N PHE A 411 11.76 -8.15 -7.49
CA PHE A 411 11.43 -7.34 -6.34
C PHE A 411 12.56 -7.38 -5.31
N ARG A 412 13.47 -6.41 -5.42
CA ARG A 412 14.75 -6.39 -4.69
C ARG A 412 14.86 -5.12 -3.87
N HIS A 413 14.67 -5.26 -2.56
CA HIS A 413 14.98 -4.24 -1.58
C HIS A 413 16.20 -4.66 -0.74
N GLY A 414 16.79 -3.72 -0.04
CA GLY A 414 17.88 -3.99 0.89
C GLY A 414 18.14 -2.80 1.80
N GLN A 415 18.90 -3.05 2.85
CA GLN A 415 19.17 -2.04 3.87
C GLN A 415 20.52 -2.22 4.54
N LEU A 416 21.02 -1.13 5.11
CA LEU A 416 22.08 -1.09 6.09
C LEU A 416 21.53 -0.52 7.38
N ASP A 417 21.71 -1.25 8.47
CA ASP A 417 21.52 -0.74 9.81
C ASP A 417 22.67 0.21 10.22
N MET A 418 22.67 0.67 11.48
CA MET A 418 23.73 1.53 12.02
C MET A 418 25.15 0.95 11.86
N LEU A 419 25.32 -0.36 11.97
CA LEU A 419 26.63 -1.01 11.83
C LEU A 419 27.04 -1.09 10.36
N GLY A 420 26.10 -1.40 9.47
CA GLY A 420 26.28 -1.35 8.03
C GLY A 420 26.66 0.05 7.54
N ILE A 421 26.02 1.09 8.09
CA ILE A 421 26.38 2.49 7.83
C ILE A 421 27.80 2.77 8.33
N ALA A 422 28.13 2.45 9.58
CA ALA A 422 29.46 2.71 10.12
C ALA A 422 30.56 2.00 9.31
N SER A 423 30.32 0.76 8.87
CA SER A 423 31.22 0.04 7.98
C SER A 423 31.36 0.73 6.62
N SER A 424 30.29 1.29 6.09
CA SER A 424 30.26 1.84 4.71
C SER A 424 30.71 3.30 4.61
N PHE A 425 30.45 4.12 5.63
CA PHE A 425 30.75 5.55 5.67
C PHE A 425 31.87 5.89 6.66
N GLY A 426 32.38 4.92 7.42
CA GLY A 426 33.38 5.10 8.48
C GLY A 426 32.79 5.50 9.83
N THR A 427 31.55 5.98 9.88
CA THR A 427 30.82 6.35 11.10
C THR A 427 29.31 6.42 10.81
N SER A 428 28.49 6.27 11.84
CA SER A 428 27.05 6.58 11.80
C SER A 428 26.71 7.93 12.45
N ALA A 429 27.70 8.65 12.99
CA ALA A 429 27.53 9.99 13.52
C ALA A 429 27.91 11.04 12.47
N LEU A 430 26.96 11.90 12.11
CA LEU A 430 27.14 13.02 11.19
C LEU A 430 27.15 14.32 12.00
N ALA A 431 28.30 15.01 12.01
CA ALA A 431 28.39 16.33 12.63
C ALA A 431 27.57 17.37 11.85
N GLY A 432 27.15 18.44 12.52
CA GLY A 432 26.43 19.54 11.86
C GLY A 432 27.25 20.17 10.73
N GLY A 433 26.62 20.40 9.59
CA GLY A 433 27.26 20.96 8.39
C GLY A 433 28.27 20.02 7.69
N ALA A 434 28.48 18.81 8.22
CA ALA A 434 29.46 17.87 7.66
C ALA A 434 28.88 17.04 6.51
N ALA A 435 29.78 16.30 5.86
CA ALA A 435 29.44 15.35 4.80
C ALA A 435 30.12 14.01 5.01
N LEU A 436 29.43 12.92 4.69
CA LEU A 436 29.97 11.56 4.67
C LEU A 436 29.87 10.98 3.26
N HIS A 437 30.85 10.15 2.90
CA HIS A 437 30.94 9.52 1.58
C HIS A 437 31.10 8.02 1.79
N SER A 438 30.28 7.23 1.10
CA SER A 438 30.35 5.79 1.25
C SER A 438 31.50 5.19 0.45
N LYS A 439 32.06 4.09 0.96
CA LYS A 439 32.68 3.08 0.09
C LYS A 439 31.62 2.47 -0.84
N ALA A 440 32.04 1.64 -1.79
CA ALA A 440 31.10 0.94 -2.66
C ALA A 440 30.25 -0.06 -1.84
N ILE A 441 28.93 0.15 -1.82
CA ILE A 441 27.96 -0.72 -1.16
C ILE A 441 27.40 -1.70 -2.19
N ARG A 442 27.39 -3.00 -1.89
CA ARG A 442 26.84 -4.02 -2.80
C ARG A 442 25.31 -4.01 -2.73
N LEU A 443 24.66 -3.77 -3.86
CA LEU A 443 23.20 -3.94 -4.00
C LEU A 443 22.92 -5.37 -4.45
N LYS A 444 22.86 -6.29 -3.49
CA LYS A 444 22.74 -7.73 -3.77
C LYS A 444 21.48 -8.03 -4.59
N GLY A 445 21.65 -8.68 -5.74
CA GLY A 445 20.54 -9.07 -6.62
C GLY A 445 19.90 -7.93 -7.40
N VAL A 446 20.49 -6.73 -7.36
CA VAL A 446 20.08 -5.58 -8.17
C VAL A 446 21.05 -5.48 -9.34
N HIS A 447 20.52 -5.43 -10.55
CA HIS A 447 21.26 -5.47 -11.80
C HIS A 447 20.85 -4.28 -12.71
N PRO A 448 21.60 -4.00 -13.80
CA PRO A 448 21.25 -2.93 -14.73
C PRO A 448 19.80 -2.93 -15.26
N GLY A 449 19.17 -4.11 -15.36
CA GLY A 449 17.78 -4.24 -15.82
C GLY A 449 16.68 -4.04 -14.75
N THR A 450 17.02 -3.84 -13.47
CA THR A 450 16.05 -3.79 -12.36
C THR A 450 15.14 -2.55 -12.39
N GLY A 451 15.45 -1.54 -13.22
CA GLY A 451 14.68 -0.29 -13.30
C GLY A 451 15.05 0.71 -12.19
N PRO A 452 14.36 1.87 -12.13
CA PRO A 452 14.71 2.94 -11.21
C PRO A 452 14.55 2.53 -9.75
N LEU A 453 15.48 2.99 -8.91
CA LEU A 453 15.48 2.72 -7.47
C LEU A 453 15.33 4.01 -6.68
N ILE A 454 14.69 3.88 -5.52
CA ILE A 454 14.72 4.91 -4.49
C ILE A 454 15.64 4.48 -3.37
N VAL A 455 16.46 5.41 -2.88
CA VAL A 455 17.31 5.25 -1.71
C VAL A 455 16.84 6.18 -0.61
N LYS A 456 16.69 5.64 0.59
CA LYS A 456 16.22 6.34 1.78
C LYS A 456 17.32 6.36 2.82
N LEU A 457 17.62 7.52 3.36
CA LEU A 457 18.49 7.69 4.51
C LEU A 457 17.65 8.15 5.70
N LEU A 458 17.81 7.46 6.82
CA LEU A 458 17.12 7.76 8.07
C LEU A 458 18.14 8.15 9.15
N GLY A 459 17.72 9.05 10.04
CA GLY A 459 18.49 9.40 11.22
C GLY A 459 17.66 10.09 12.30
N THR A 460 18.30 10.29 13.45
CA THR A 460 17.74 11.02 14.59
C THR A 460 18.63 12.20 14.94
N ASP A 461 18.01 13.35 15.19
CA ASP A 461 18.74 14.53 15.65
C ASP A 461 18.97 14.50 17.18
N VAL A 462 19.68 15.49 17.70
CA VAL A 462 20.02 15.60 19.13
C VAL A 462 18.82 15.69 20.08
N LYS A 463 17.62 15.98 19.56
CA LYS A 463 16.37 16.00 20.34
C LYS A 463 15.56 14.71 20.19
N GLY A 464 16.08 13.71 19.47
CA GLY A 464 15.38 12.47 19.17
C GLY A 464 14.35 12.59 18.06
N ARG A 465 14.32 13.71 17.32
CA ARG A 465 13.40 13.90 16.18
C ARG A 465 13.93 13.13 14.98
N ARG A 466 13.02 12.58 14.20
CA ARG A 466 13.37 11.76 13.03
C ARG A 466 13.55 12.64 11.81
N VAL A 467 14.62 12.37 11.06
CA VAL A 467 14.96 13.09 9.83
C VAL A 467 15.26 12.09 8.74
N ALA A 468 14.88 12.44 7.52
CA ALA A 468 15.06 11.59 6.35
C ALA A 468 15.58 12.38 5.15
N ALA A 469 16.30 11.69 4.28
CA ALA A 469 16.67 12.15 2.95
C ALA A 469 16.45 11.05 1.92
N TRP A 470 16.22 11.48 0.69
CA TRP A 470 15.86 10.62 -0.43
C TRP A 470 16.83 10.85 -1.58
N GLY A 471 17.14 9.80 -2.32
CA GLY A 471 17.94 9.86 -3.53
C GLY A 471 17.43 8.86 -4.55
N GLU A 472 17.23 9.30 -5.79
CA GLU A 472 16.86 8.42 -6.90
C GLU A 472 18.09 7.94 -7.66
N ILE A 473 18.02 6.72 -8.16
CA ILE A 473 18.99 6.15 -9.08
C ILE A 473 18.23 5.87 -10.38
N ASP A 474 18.33 6.82 -11.30
CA ASP A 474 17.76 6.74 -12.65
C ASP A 474 18.73 6.02 -13.61
N ASN A 475 18.17 5.47 -14.70
CA ASN A 475 18.90 4.96 -15.87
C ASN A 475 20.06 4.03 -15.53
N LEU A 476 19.70 2.82 -15.12
CA LEU A 476 20.61 1.68 -15.12
C LEU A 476 20.87 1.12 -16.53
N ASP A 477 20.24 1.69 -17.56
CA ASP A 477 20.47 1.41 -18.98
C ASP A 477 20.49 2.71 -19.82
N PRO A 478 21.55 3.00 -20.62
CA PRO A 478 21.66 4.26 -21.39
C PRO A 478 20.69 4.40 -22.58
N GLU A 479 20.01 3.34 -23.01
CA GLU A 479 19.15 3.35 -24.21
C GLU A 479 17.68 3.73 -23.93
N SER A 480 17.32 4.06 -22.69
CA SER A 480 15.91 4.21 -22.26
C SER A 480 15.40 5.65 -22.09
N GLU A 481 16.08 6.65 -22.65
CA GLU A 481 15.66 8.07 -22.57
C GLU A 481 14.25 8.35 -23.13
N THR A 482 13.62 7.41 -23.83
CA THR A 482 12.24 7.53 -24.34
C THR A 482 11.13 7.14 -23.35
N ASN A 483 11.44 6.71 -22.11
CA ASN A 483 10.42 6.20 -21.17
C ASN A 483 10.11 7.09 -19.95
N LEU A 484 10.68 8.29 -19.84
CA LEU A 484 10.43 9.24 -18.74
C LEU A 484 9.01 9.85 -18.72
N LEU A 485 8.19 9.53 -19.72
CA LEU A 485 6.77 9.87 -19.79
C LEU A 485 5.91 8.60 -19.87
N ARG A 486 6.08 7.66 -18.94
CA ARG A 486 4.98 6.72 -18.68
C ARG A 486 3.83 7.53 -18.08
N PRO A 487 2.63 7.52 -18.67
CA PRO A 487 1.51 8.28 -18.15
C PRO A 487 1.31 7.93 -16.67
N LEU A 488 1.02 8.95 -15.85
CA LEU A 488 0.41 8.74 -14.54
C LEU A 488 -0.72 7.72 -14.74
N ALA A 489 -0.69 6.64 -13.97
CA ALA A 489 -1.67 5.59 -14.11
C ALA A 489 -3.07 6.22 -13.95
N GLY A 490 -3.85 6.20 -15.02
CA GLY A 490 -5.07 7.01 -15.16
C GLY A 490 -5.25 7.73 -16.51
N ASN A 491 -4.24 7.79 -17.38
CA ASN A 491 -4.39 8.33 -18.73
C ASN A 491 -4.25 7.26 -19.82
N VAL A 492 -5.25 6.39 -19.93
CA VAL A 492 -5.58 5.72 -21.20
C VAL A 492 -7.08 5.95 -21.41
N ARG A 493 -7.40 6.71 -22.46
CA ARG A 493 -8.78 6.89 -22.92
C ARG A 493 -9.36 5.59 -23.45
#